data_AF-A0A5K0YGA5-F1
#
_entry.id   AF-A0A5K0YGA5-F1
#
_cell.length_a   1.000
_cell.length_b   1.000
_cell.length_c   1.000
_cell.angle_alpha   90.00
_cell.angle_beta   90.00
_cell.angle_gamma   90.00
#
_symmetry.space_group_name_H-M   'P 1'
#
loop_
_entity.id
_entity.type
_entity.pdbx_description
1 polymer ?
#
loop_
_entity_poly.entity_id
_entity_poly.type
_entity_poly.pdbx_seq_one_letter_code
_entity_poly.pdbx_strand_id
1 'polypeptide(L)' 'EKALPKSKYEEDVYINNHTSVWGSWWKDHQWGYKCCRQTIRNSYCTGSAGIEAAEAAADLMKANIARKEATE' A
#
# COMPACT_ATOMS: atom_id res chain seq x y z
N GLU A 1 -21.53 21.91 -17.95
CA GLU A 1 -21.40 20.92 -16.85
C GLU A 1 -21.71 21.57 -15.51
N LYS A 2 -22.41 20.85 -14.64
CA LYS A 2 -22.83 21.34 -13.32
C LYS A 2 -21.68 21.09 -12.34
N ALA A 3 -20.97 22.14 -11.92
CA ALA A 3 -19.87 22.01 -10.98
C ALA A 3 -20.39 21.41 -9.66
N LEU A 4 -19.78 20.31 -9.22
CA LEU A 4 -20.07 19.72 -7.91
C LEU A 4 -19.67 20.72 -6.82
N PRO A 5 -20.58 21.04 -5.88
CA PRO A 5 -20.25 21.93 -4.77
C PRO A 5 -19.12 21.30 -3.97
N LYS A 6 -17.98 21.99 -3.90
CA LYS A 6 -16.83 21.56 -3.09
C LYS A 6 -17.23 21.60 -1.62
N SER A 7 -16.89 20.56 -0.88
CA SER A 7 -17.07 20.54 0.57
C SER A 7 -16.15 21.57 1.24
N LYS A 8 -16.41 21.91 2.51
CA LYS A 8 -15.61 22.89 3.27
C LYS A 8 -14.14 22.46 3.45
N TYR A 9 -13.87 21.16 3.35
CA TYR A 9 -12.56 20.57 3.61
C TYR A 9 -11.88 20.24 2.28
N GLU A 10 -10.57 20.42 2.21
CA GLU A 10 -9.80 19.96 1.06
C GLU A 10 -9.87 18.43 0.98
N GLU A 11 -10.55 17.94 -0.04
CA GLU A 11 -10.60 16.53 -0.38
C GLU A 11 -9.43 16.18 -1.30
N ASP A 12 -9.07 14.90 -1.37
CA ASP A 12 -8.01 14.41 -2.27
C ASP A 12 -6.61 15.00 -2.03
N VAL A 13 -6.30 15.39 -0.79
CA VAL A 13 -4.93 15.77 -0.41
C VAL A 13 -4.05 14.51 -0.42
N TYR A 14 -3.35 14.30 -1.53
CA TYR A 14 -2.40 13.21 -1.66
C TYR A 14 -1.03 13.60 -1.12
N ILE A 15 -0.55 12.82 -0.16
CA ILE A 15 0.73 13.02 0.51
C ILE A 15 1.79 12.22 -0.25
N ASN A 16 3.03 12.72 -0.35
CA ASN A 16 4.21 11.99 -0.85
C ASN A 16 4.00 11.20 -2.17
N ASN A 17 3.39 11.84 -3.17
CA ASN A 17 3.13 11.30 -4.52
C ASN A 17 2.18 10.09 -4.57
N HIS A 18 1.37 9.86 -3.54
CA HIS A 18 0.27 8.90 -3.63
C HIS A 18 -0.83 9.43 -4.57
N THR A 19 -1.68 8.53 -5.07
CA THR A 19 -2.92 8.89 -5.83
C THR A 19 -4.18 8.45 -5.08
N SER A 20 -4.02 8.05 -3.83
CA SER A 20 -5.10 7.59 -2.96
C SER A 20 -4.74 7.94 -1.52
N VAL A 21 -5.75 8.23 -0.70
CA VAL A 21 -5.56 8.56 0.72
C VAL A 21 -5.17 7.32 1.53
N TRP A 22 -4.49 7.53 2.66
CA TRP A 22 -4.22 6.45 3.62
C TRP A 22 -5.53 5.83 4.12
N GLY A 23 -5.60 4.50 4.17
CA GLY A 23 -6.82 3.78 4.57
C GLY A 23 -7.76 3.44 3.39
N SER A 24 -7.39 3.83 2.17
CA SER A 24 -8.08 3.41 0.94
C SER A 24 -7.86 1.93 0.58
N TRP A 25 -6.99 1.23 1.31
CA TRP A 25 -6.71 -0.20 1.14
C TRP A 25 -6.60 -0.91 2.49
N TRP A 26 -7.12 -2.13 2.55
CA TRP A 26 -7.09 -3.00 3.74
C TRP A 26 -6.82 -4.44 3.32
N LYS A 27 -5.87 -5.09 3.99
CA LYS A 27 -5.58 -6.53 3.83
C LYS A 27 -4.84 -7.05 5.05
N ASP A 28 -5.13 -8.28 5.47
CA ASP A 28 -4.40 -8.98 6.54
C ASP A 28 -4.22 -8.15 7.83
N HIS A 29 -5.28 -7.46 8.26
CA HIS A 29 -5.28 -6.56 9.42
C HIS A 29 -4.40 -5.31 9.30
N GLN A 30 -4.00 -4.94 8.08
CA GLN A 30 -3.19 -3.76 7.81
C GLN A 30 -3.90 -2.79 6.87
N TRP A 31 -3.88 -1.50 7.26
CA TRP A 31 -4.31 -0.39 6.42
C TRP A 31 -3.15 0.07 5.54
N GLY A 32 -3.47 0.52 4.34
CA GLY A 32 -2.49 1.09 3.42
C GLY A 32 -3.09 2.02 2.39
N TYR A 33 -2.27 2.35 1.39
CA TYR A 33 -2.66 3.15 0.23
C TYR A 33 -3.13 2.24 -0.92
N LYS A 34 -4.26 2.54 -1.57
CA LYS A 34 -4.75 1.77 -2.73
C LYS A 34 -3.80 1.79 -3.93
N CYS A 35 -3.06 2.89 -4.12
CA CYS A 35 -2.21 3.09 -5.29
C CYS A 35 -0.95 2.20 -5.33
N CYS A 36 -0.36 1.90 -4.17
CA CYS A 36 0.88 1.12 -4.07
C CYS A 36 0.85 0.02 -2.99
N ARG A 37 -0.28 -0.14 -2.28
CA ARG A 37 -0.50 -1.09 -1.19
C ARG A 37 0.51 -1.00 -0.03
N GLN A 38 1.24 0.10 0.08
CA GLN A 38 2.13 0.32 1.21
C GLN A 38 1.35 0.46 2.51
N THR A 39 1.80 -0.24 3.54
CA THR A 39 1.23 -0.26 4.89
C THR A 39 2.01 0.60 5.88
N ILE A 40 2.86 1.52 5.39
CA ILE A 40 3.54 2.53 6.19
C ILE A 40 2.95 3.89 5.87
N ARG A 41 2.38 4.56 6.88
CA ARG A 41 1.80 5.90 6.72
C ARG A 41 2.91 6.91 6.45
N ASN A 42 2.64 7.86 5.55
CA ASN A 42 3.56 8.93 5.18
C ASN A 42 4.84 8.45 4.46
N SER A 43 4.83 7.23 3.91
CA SER A 43 5.85 6.74 2.99
C SER A 43 5.74 7.42 1.62
N TYR A 44 6.82 7.43 0.86
CA TYR A 44 6.78 7.84 -0.55
C TYR A 44 6.13 6.76 -1.41
N CYS A 45 5.27 7.16 -2.33
CA CYS A 45 4.65 6.24 -3.28
C CYS A 45 5.71 5.54 -4.13
N THR A 46 5.63 4.21 -4.18
CA THR A 46 6.50 3.33 -4.98
C THR A 46 5.80 2.79 -6.23
N GLY A 47 4.55 3.20 -6.47
CA GLY A 47 3.75 2.75 -7.61
C GLY A 47 3.56 1.23 -7.66
N SER A 48 3.45 0.69 -8.88
CA SER A 48 3.29 -0.75 -9.15
C SER A 48 4.50 -1.57 -8.70
N ALA A 49 5.71 -1.04 -8.86
CA ALA A 49 6.94 -1.71 -8.45
C ALA A 49 6.95 -2.03 -6.95
N GLY A 50 6.32 -1.18 -6.12
CA GLY A 50 6.16 -1.45 -4.69
C GLY A 50 5.27 -2.65 -4.37
N ILE A 51 4.25 -2.90 -5.19
CA ILE A 51 3.33 -4.03 -5.04
C ILE A 51 4.07 -5.32 -5.38
N GLU A 52 4.74 -5.35 -6.53
CA GLU A 52 5.50 -6.51 -7.01
C GLU A 52 6.62 -6.86 -6.02
N ALA A 53 7.34 -5.86 -5.51
CA ALA A 53 8.38 -6.07 -4.51
C ALA A 53 7.82 -6.64 -3.19
N ALA A 54 6.66 -6.18 -2.74
CA ALA A 54 6.02 -6.69 -1.53
C ALA A 54 5.55 -8.15 -1.68
N GLU A 55 4.99 -8.50 -2.85
CA GLU A 55 4.58 -9.87 -3.18
C GLU A 55 5.80 -10.81 -3.25
N ALA A 56 6.86 -10.38 -3.94
CA ALA A 56 8.11 -11.14 -4.02
C ALA A 56 8.77 -11.33 -2.63
N ALA A 57 8.76 -10.30 -1.78
CA ALA A 57 9.28 -10.40 -0.42
C ALA A 57 8.49 -11.41 0.43
N ALA A 58 7.16 -11.46 0.28
CA ALA A 58 6.33 -12.42 0.99
C ALA A 58 6.62 -13.87 0.55
N ASP A 59 6.84 -14.11 -0.74
CA ASP A 59 7.17 -15.44 -1.25
C ASP A 59 8.59 -15.89 -0.86
N LEU A 60 9.56 -14.96 -0.87
CA LEU A 60 10.91 -15.22 -0.35
C LEU A 60 10.86 -15.58 1.15
N MET A 61 10.02 -14.90 1.94
CA MET A 61 9.87 -15.20 3.36
C MET A 61 9.32 -16.62 3.59
N LYS A 62 8.28 -17.02 2.84
CA LYS A 62 7.74 -18.40 2.91
C LYS A 62 8.79 -19.45 2.53
N ALA A 63 9.53 -19.21 1.44
CA ALA A 63 10.59 -20.12 0.99
C ALA A 63 11.70 -20.28 2.05
N ASN A 64 12.07 -19.18 2.72
CA ASN A 64 13.06 -19.22 3.79
C ASN A 64 12.57 -19.99 5.02
N ILE A 65 11.29 -19.87 5.39
CA ILE A 65 10.69 -20.63 6.50
C ILE A 65 10.71 -22.13 6.17
N ALA A 66 10.24 -22.53 4.99
CA ALA A 66 10.22 -23.94 4.59
C ALA A 66 11.63 -24.56 4.55
N ARG A 67 12.63 -23.79 4.09
CA ARG A 67 14.04 -24.23 4.14
C ARG A 67 14.54 -24.44 5.56
N LYS A 68 14.16 -23.55 6.50
CA LYS A 68 14.54 -23.68 7.92
C LYS A 68 13.94 -24.95 8.52
N GLU A 69 12.65 -25.18 8.29
CA GLU A 69 11.92 -26.37 8.76
C GLU A 69 12.48 -27.68 8.19
N ALA A 70 13.04 -27.69 6.98
CA ALA A 70 13.66 -28.88 6.39
C ALA A 70 15.08 -29.16 6.91
N THR A 71 15.73 -28.16 7.53
CA THR A 71 17.08 -28.29 8.11
C THR A 71 17.06 -28.58 9.62
N GLU A 72 15.95 -28.28 10.29
CA GLU A 72 15.68 -28.63 11.70
C GLU A 72 15.08 -30.05 11.79
#